data_AF-A0A958X985-F1
#
_entry.id   AF-A0A958X985-F1
#
_cell.length_a   1.000
_cell.length_b   1.000
_cell.length_c   1.000
_cell.angle_alpha   90.00
_cell.angle_beta   90.00
_cell.angle_gamma   90.00
#
_symmetry.space_group_name_H-M   'P 1'
#
loop_
_entity.id
_entity.type
_entity.pdbx_description
1 polymer ?
#
loop_
_entity_poly.entity_id
_entity_poly.type
_entity_poly.pdbx_seq_one_letter_code
_entity_poly.pdbx_strand_id
1 'polypeptide(L)'
;MGRAIRFDKILTNVHDQKILVSWILLIGFSYLNHLWMVPRFYLEKRYGQYIALLLLCLVGTFLIPEMLDLFKTAPKGLLSQPPPPKPPFGLENSHFVLFFLVIVLVSISYHTQIRLRATEQQRLETELENLKSQIQPHFLFNTLNSIYALALRKDEKTADTVVKLSEFLRYVIRDTQNNEVALEKEITYLSNYIDLQKSRLRNTVDIDFGVTGEVSGQKIAPLILFIFIENAFQHGVNPDEESNITIRLKISEETVKLFVSNRNVNKSLASGSGIGIENARKRLNLLYPDRHELRIIEIEEDYTVELSINP
;
A
#
# COMPACT_ATOMS: atom_id res chain seq x y z
N MET A 1 34.16 36.40 39.20
CA MET A 1 33.68 37.75 38.83
C MET A 1 33.14 37.69 37.41
N GLY A 2 31.84 37.45 37.25
CA GLY A 2 31.19 37.38 35.95
C GLY A 2 31.06 38.78 35.36
N ARG A 3 31.69 39.03 34.20
CA ARG A 3 31.36 40.20 33.39
C ARG A 3 29.94 39.97 32.87
N ALA A 4 28.97 40.67 33.45
CA ALA A 4 27.64 40.80 32.85
C ALA A 4 27.81 41.25 31.40
N ILE A 5 27.21 40.50 30.47
CA ILE A 5 27.19 40.83 29.04
C ILE A 5 26.44 42.16 28.93
N ARG A 6 27.19 43.22 28.69
CA ARG A 6 26.67 44.58 28.54
C ARG A 6 26.10 44.70 27.13
N PHE A 7 24.78 44.56 26.98
CA PHE A 7 24.06 44.62 25.70
C PHE A 7 24.33 45.92 24.91
N ASP A 8 24.61 47.01 25.62
CA ASP A 8 25.06 48.30 25.09
C ASP A 8 26.38 48.22 24.31
N LYS A 9 27.29 47.30 24.67
CA LYS A 9 28.57 47.09 23.97
C LYS A 9 28.44 46.28 22.68
N ILE A 10 27.47 45.37 22.62
CA ILE A 10 27.20 44.56 21.40
C ILE A 10 26.64 45.45 20.28
N LEU A 11 25.83 46.46 20.63
CA LEU A 11 25.26 47.41 19.68
C LEU A 11 26.25 48.47 19.20
N THR A 12 27.40 48.63 19.85
CA THR A 12 28.41 49.62 19.48
C THR A 12 29.55 49.03 18.65
N ASN A 13 29.85 47.73 18.83
CA ASN A 13 30.86 47.02 18.05
C ASN A 13 30.30 46.46 16.74
N VAL A 14 30.86 46.87 15.60
CA VAL A 14 30.43 46.43 14.26
C VAL A 14 30.63 44.92 14.08
N HIS A 15 31.67 44.35 14.68
CA HIS A 15 31.94 42.91 14.61
C HIS A 15 30.81 42.09 15.27
N ASP A 16 30.39 42.48 16.48
CA ASP A 16 29.35 41.77 17.22
C ASP A 16 27.98 41.89 16.53
N GLN A 17 27.71 43.03 15.87
CA GLN A 17 26.51 43.22 15.04
C GLN A 17 26.48 42.29 13.82
N LYS A 18 27.61 42.10 13.14
CA LYS A 18 27.70 41.17 12.00
C LYS A 18 27.37 39.75 12.43
N ILE A 19 27.93 39.30 13.56
CA ILE A 19 27.65 37.97 14.13
C ILE A 19 26.15 37.82 14.42
N LEU A 20 25.54 38.82 15.05
CA LEU A 20 24.11 38.81 15.38
C LEU A 20 23.24 38.72 14.11
N VAL A 21 23.56 39.48 13.07
CA VAL A 21 22.85 39.41 11.78
C VAL A 21 23.01 38.04 11.12
N SER A 22 24.21 37.46 11.13
CA SER A 22 24.44 36.09 10.62
C SER A 22 23.57 35.05 11.33
N TRP A 23 23.43 35.14 12.66
CA TRP A 23 22.54 34.25 13.41
C TRP A 23 21.07 34.43 13.05
N ILE A 24 20.59 35.67 12.90
CA ILE A 24 19.22 35.95 12.46
C ILE A 24 18.96 35.37 11.07
N LEU A 25 19.89 35.55 10.13
CA LEU A 25 19.79 35.00 8.78
C LEU A 25 19.78 33.46 8.80
N LEU A 26 20.61 32.83 9.64
CA LEU A 26 20.67 31.39 9.78
C LEU A 26 19.39 30.80 10.39
N ILE A 27 18.79 31.48 11.38
CA ILE A 27 17.48 31.12 11.93
C ILE A 27 16.40 31.26 10.85
N GLY A 28 16.36 32.39 10.14
CA GLY A 28 15.41 32.61 9.05
C GLY A 28 15.53 31.57 7.93
N PHE A 29 16.76 31.24 7.54
CA PHE A 29 17.05 30.17 6.61
C PHE A 29 16.57 28.81 7.12
N SER A 30 16.78 28.49 8.41
CA SER A 30 16.32 27.21 8.98
C SER A 30 14.81 27.04 8.82
N TYR A 31 14.02 28.06 9.11
CA TYR A 31 12.57 28.01 8.92
C TYR A 31 12.17 27.93 7.44
N LEU A 32 12.80 28.75 6.59
CA LEU A 32 12.55 28.73 5.13
C LEU A 32 12.85 27.36 4.53
N ASN A 33 13.99 26.77 4.92
CA ASN A 33 14.43 25.48 4.44
C ASN A 33 13.48 24.37 4.89
N HIS A 34 13.13 24.37 6.18
CA HIS A 34 12.27 23.36 6.77
C HIS A 34 10.82 23.39 6.28
N LEU A 35 10.22 24.58 6.21
CA LEU A 35 8.80 24.74 5.88
C LEU A 35 8.54 24.76 4.38
N TRP A 36 9.49 25.26 3.57
CA TRP A 36 9.24 25.52 2.15
C TRP A 36 10.23 24.84 1.21
N MET A 37 11.55 25.02 1.40
CA MET A 37 12.52 24.54 0.40
C MET A 37 12.57 23.01 0.31
N VAL A 38 12.66 22.33 1.46
CA VAL A 38 12.72 20.86 1.50
C VAL A 38 11.42 20.24 0.98
N PRO A 39 10.22 20.61 1.47
CA PRO A 39 8.98 20.02 0.97
C PRO A 39 8.74 20.25 -0.51
N ARG A 40 9.04 21.46 -1.03
CA ARG A 40 8.67 21.85 -2.39
C ARG A 40 9.69 21.46 -3.46
N PHE A 41 10.98 21.46 -3.14
CA PHE A 41 12.02 21.19 -4.13
C PHE A 41 12.74 19.86 -3.89
N TYR A 42 13.11 19.55 -2.65
CA TYR A 42 13.83 18.30 -2.36
C TYR A 42 12.90 17.09 -2.47
N LEU A 43 11.72 17.12 -1.85
CA LEU A 43 10.78 15.98 -1.89
C LEU A 43 10.13 15.78 -3.27
N GLU A 44 9.97 16.86 -4.06
CA GLU A 44 9.50 16.80 -5.46
C GLU A 44 10.62 16.44 -6.47
N LYS A 45 11.83 16.08 -6.00
CA LYS A 45 12.99 15.71 -6.84
C LYS A 45 13.49 16.83 -7.76
N ARG A 46 13.18 18.11 -7.47
CA ARG A 46 13.68 19.29 -8.20
C ARG A 46 15.05 19.73 -7.65
N TYR A 47 16.03 18.84 -7.68
CA TYR A 47 17.31 19.04 -6.99
C TYR A 47 18.11 20.25 -7.49
N GLY A 48 18.08 20.55 -8.80
CA GLY A 48 18.80 21.71 -9.36
C GLY A 48 18.34 23.05 -8.78
N GLN A 49 17.02 23.25 -8.69
CA GLN A 49 16.44 24.47 -8.09
C GLN A 49 16.74 24.55 -6.59
N TYR A 50 16.69 23.42 -5.89
CA TYR A 50 17.02 23.34 -4.47
C TYR A 50 18.48 23.72 -4.20
N ILE A 51 19.43 23.16 -4.95
CA ILE A 51 20.87 23.46 -4.82
C ILE A 51 21.14 24.93 -5.14
N ALA A 52 20.53 25.48 -6.19
CA ALA A 52 20.70 26.89 -6.55
C ALA A 52 20.21 27.83 -5.42
N LEU A 53 19.05 27.53 -4.81
CA LEU A 53 18.54 28.30 -3.67
C LEU A 53 19.41 28.13 -2.42
N LEU A 54 19.92 26.93 -2.14
CA LEU A 54 20.85 26.71 -1.03
C LEU A 54 22.13 27.52 -1.19
N LEU A 55 22.72 27.53 -2.38
CA LEU A 55 23.91 28.34 -2.67
C LEU A 55 23.61 29.84 -2.55
N LEU A 56 22.46 30.29 -3.03
CA LEU A 56 22.03 31.69 -2.89
C LEU A 56 21.90 32.09 -1.41
N CYS A 57 21.25 31.26 -0.59
CA CYS A 57 21.13 31.49 0.84
C CYS A 57 22.48 31.46 1.54
N LEU A 58 23.35 30.51 1.19
CA LEU A 58 24.71 30.42 1.74
C LEU A 58 25.55 31.65 1.40
N VAL A 59 25.50 32.14 0.16
CA VAL A 59 26.17 33.39 -0.22
C VAL A 59 25.59 34.57 0.56
N GLY A 60 24.27 34.61 0.72
CA GLY A 60 23.57 35.65 1.49
C GLY A 60 24.02 35.73 2.95
N THR A 61 24.29 34.61 3.61
CA THR A 61 24.76 34.61 5.01
C THR A 61 26.16 35.21 5.18
N PHE A 62 26.99 35.23 4.13
CA PHE A 62 28.30 35.89 4.15
C PHE A 62 28.26 37.33 3.66
N LEU A 63 27.47 37.61 2.62
CA LEU A 63 27.49 38.90 1.93
C LEU A 63 26.69 39.98 2.69
N ILE A 64 25.54 39.63 3.27
CA ILE A 64 24.65 40.59 3.94
C ILE A 64 25.30 41.23 5.19
N PRO A 65 25.96 40.47 6.10
CA PRO A 65 26.65 41.07 7.24
C PRO A 65 27.78 42.02 6.83
N GLU A 66 28.50 41.74 5.74
CA GLU A 66 29.57 42.61 5.24
C GLU A 66 29.04 43.96 4.73
N MET A 67 27.79 44.01 4.24
CA MET A 67 27.15 45.27 3.83
C MET A 67 26.99 46.27 4.99
N LEU A 68 27.02 45.83 6.25
CA LEU A 68 26.94 46.72 7.41
C LEU A 68 28.14 47.68 7.51
N ASP A 69 29.30 47.30 6.98
CA ASP A 69 30.48 48.17 6.95
C ASP A 69 30.30 49.34 5.98
N LEU A 70 29.58 49.14 4.87
CA LEU A 70 29.30 50.17 3.87
C LEU A 70 28.39 51.27 4.41
N PHE A 71 27.46 50.93 5.31
CA PHE A 71 26.56 51.90 5.94
C PHE A 71 27.21 52.66 7.12
N LYS A 72 28.34 52.19 7.64
CA LYS A 72 29.07 52.83 8.74
C LYS A 72 30.36 53.47 8.25
N THR A 73 30.24 54.56 7.51
CA THR A 73 31.39 55.42 7.18
C THR A 73 31.80 56.22 8.41
N ALA A 74 32.83 55.77 9.13
CA ALA A 74 33.61 56.68 9.96
C ALA A 74 34.37 57.65 9.03
N PRO A 75 34.43 58.96 9.31
CA PRO A 75 35.37 59.84 8.62
C PRO A 75 36.78 59.30 8.91
N LYS A 76 37.48 58.85 7.87
CA LYS A 76 38.89 58.44 7.99
C LYS A 76 39.69 59.69 8.34
N GLY A 77 40.00 59.87 9.62
CA GLY A 77 41.02 60.82 10.04
C GLY A 77 42.36 60.43 9.42
N LEU A 78 43.09 61.42 8.91
CA LEU A 78 44.32 61.32 8.11
C LEU A 78 45.50 60.59 8.82
N LEU A 79 45.32 60.11 10.05
CA LEU A 79 46.33 59.42 10.88
C LEU A 79 45.76 58.16 11.56
N SER A 80 45.11 57.28 10.79
CA SER A 80 44.69 55.97 11.29
C SER A 80 45.79 54.96 10.98
N GLN A 81 46.37 54.32 12.00
CA GLN A 81 47.32 53.20 11.80
C GLN A 81 46.69 52.14 10.88
N PRO A 82 47.46 51.47 10.01
CA PRO A 82 46.92 50.41 9.19
C PRO A 82 46.27 49.36 10.11
N PRO A 83 45.03 48.92 9.83
CA PRO A 83 44.38 47.90 10.63
C PRO A 83 45.27 46.65 10.70
N PRO A 84 45.28 45.91 11.83
CA PRO A 84 46.03 44.67 11.93
C PRO A 84 45.66 43.74 10.76
N PRO A 85 46.63 42.97 10.22
CA PRO A 85 46.36 42.08 9.10
C PRO A 85 45.21 41.15 9.48
N LYS A 86 44.09 41.25 8.73
CA LYS A 86 42.99 40.31 8.89
C LYS A 86 43.56 38.91 8.66
N PRO A 87 43.26 37.92 9.50
CA PRO A 87 43.68 36.55 9.25
C PRO A 87 43.21 36.12 7.84
N PRO A 88 43.96 35.24 7.16
CA PRO A 88 43.57 34.75 5.85
C PRO A 88 42.13 34.24 5.89
N PHE A 89 41.37 34.66 4.88
CA PHE A 89 39.94 34.49 4.69
C PHE A 89 39.37 33.19 5.32
N GLY A 90 38.39 33.33 6.23
CA GLY A 90 37.33 32.32 6.38
C GLY A 90 37.35 31.35 7.58
N LEU A 91 38.41 31.29 8.40
CA LEU A 91 38.43 30.32 9.52
C LEU A 91 37.56 30.74 10.72
N GLU A 92 37.50 32.04 11.06
CA GLU A 92 36.69 32.52 12.20
C GLU A 92 35.19 32.25 12.04
N ASN A 93 34.68 32.29 10.80
CA ASN A 93 33.26 32.09 10.48
C ASN A 93 32.91 30.69 9.96
N SER A 94 33.88 29.75 9.98
CA SER A 94 33.70 28.38 9.49
C SER A 94 32.55 27.63 10.19
N HIS A 95 32.29 27.96 11.46
CA HIS A 95 31.20 27.37 12.23
C HIS A 95 29.81 27.67 11.65
N PHE A 96 29.60 28.82 10.99
CA PHE A 96 28.33 29.13 10.32
C PHE A 96 28.05 28.20 9.14
N VAL A 97 29.09 27.83 8.37
CA VAL A 97 28.96 26.84 7.29
C VAL A 97 28.55 25.49 7.87
N LEU A 98 29.21 25.08 8.96
CA LEU A 98 28.87 23.83 9.64
C LEU A 98 27.41 23.82 10.11
N PHE A 99 26.96 24.88 10.80
CA PHE A 99 25.57 24.98 11.24
C PHE A 99 24.58 24.99 10.07
N PHE A 100 24.90 25.70 8.99
CA PHE A 100 24.09 25.70 7.77
C PHE A 100 23.93 24.29 7.19
N LEU A 101 25.04 23.55 7.05
CA LEU A 101 25.02 22.18 6.55
C LEU A 101 24.25 21.24 7.49
N VAL A 102 24.44 21.36 8.81
CA VAL A 102 23.70 20.58 9.80
C VAL A 102 22.20 20.84 9.70
N ILE A 103 21.77 22.10 9.56
CA ILE A 103 20.35 22.46 9.37
C ILE A 103 19.78 21.80 8.11
N VAL A 104 20.52 21.86 7.00
CA VAL A 104 20.11 21.23 5.74
C VAL A 104 19.95 19.72 5.93
N LEU A 105 20.96 19.06 6.50
CA LEU A 105 20.96 17.61 6.70
C LEU A 105 19.86 17.15 7.65
N VAL A 106 19.68 17.84 8.79
CA VAL A 106 18.62 17.54 9.77
C VAL A 106 17.25 17.73 9.15
N SER A 107 17.02 18.82 8.41
CA SER A 107 15.73 19.07 7.76
C SER A 107 15.40 18.03 6.69
N ILE A 108 16.39 17.68 5.84
CA ILE A 108 16.23 16.62 4.84
C ILE A 108 15.94 15.28 5.52
N SER A 109 16.72 14.92 6.55
CA SER A 109 16.58 13.67 7.28
C SER A 109 15.20 13.58 7.94
N TYR A 110 14.75 14.62 8.62
CA TYR A 110 13.44 14.70 9.26
C TYR A 110 12.29 14.47 8.27
N HIS A 111 12.27 15.20 7.16
CA HIS A 111 11.22 15.07 6.14
C HIS A 111 11.27 13.71 5.43
N THR A 112 12.47 13.18 5.19
CA THR A 112 12.64 11.85 4.60
C THR A 112 12.10 10.76 5.52
N GLN A 113 12.39 10.85 6.82
CA GLN A 113 11.91 9.88 7.81
C GLN A 113 10.39 9.93 7.99
N ILE A 114 9.78 11.12 7.97
CA ILE A 114 8.32 11.24 8.01
C ILE A 114 7.70 10.62 6.76
N ARG A 115 8.23 10.92 5.58
CA ARG A 115 7.73 10.35 4.33
C ARG A 115 7.87 8.83 4.29
N LEU A 116 8.99 8.30 4.78
CA LEU A 116 9.22 6.86 4.89
C LEU A 116 8.19 6.21 5.82
N ARG A 117 7.99 6.74 7.03
CA ARG A 117 6.99 6.24 7.98
C ARG A 117 5.57 6.31 7.41
N ALA A 118 5.21 7.40 6.74
CA ALA A 118 3.90 7.53 6.10
C ALA A 118 3.71 6.48 4.98
N THR A 119 4.76 6.22 4.20
CA THR A 119 4.73 5.19 3.14
C THR A 119 4.63 3.79 3.74
N GLU A 120 5.35 3.50 4.82
CA GLU A 120 5.26 2.23 5.55
C GLU A 120 3.87 2.02 6.17
N GLN A 121 3.29 3.06 6.78
CA GLN A 121 1.92 3.01 7.32
C GLN A 121 0.91 2.73 6.21
N GLN A 122 0.97 3.48 5.11
CA GLN A 122 0.08 3.25 3.97
C GLN A 122 0.23 1.84 3.40
N ARG A 123 1.46 1.32 3.35
CA ARG A 123 1.73 -0.06 2.94
C ARG A 123 1.10 -1.07 3.89
N LEU A 124 1.26 -0.91 5.20
CA LEU A 124 0.67 -1.78 6.21
C LEU A 124 -0.86 -1.74 6.17
N GLU A 125 -1.46 -0.55 6.00
CA GLU A 125 -2.91 -0.40 5.82
C GLU A 125 -3.37 -1.14 4.57
N THR A 126 -2.66 -1.00 3.46
CA THR A 126 -2.96 -1.71 2.20
C THR A 126 -2.82 -3.23 2.36
N GLU A 127 -1.77 -3.71 3.02
CA GLU A 127 -1.58 -5.14 3.30
C GLU A 127 -2.70 -5.68 4.21
N LEU A 128 -3.11 -4.93 5.24
CA LEU A 128 -4.24 -5.27 6.10
C LEU A 128 -5.57 -5.30 5.34
N GLU A 129 -5.82 -4.33 4.46
CA GLU A 129 -7.01 -4.31 3.61
C GLU A 129 -7.04 -5.50 2.65
N ASN A 130 -5.90 -5.83 2.03
CA ASN A 130 -5.77 -7.00 1.17
C ASN A 130 -6.01 -8.32 1.93
N LEU A 131 -5.55 -8.42 3.18
CA LEU A 131 -5.82 -9.58 4.04
C LEU A 131 -7.30 -9.64 4.44
N LYS A 132 -7.91 -8.50 4.79
CA LYS A 132 -9.33 -8.42 5.11
C LYS A 132 -10.20 -8.78 3.91
N SER A 133 -9.85 -8.35 2.70
CA SER A 133 -10.62 -8.66 1.50
C SER A 133 -10.56 -10.14 1.11
N GLN A 134 -9.53 -10.87 1.52
CA GLN A 134 -9.47 -12.33 1.32
C GLN A 134 -10.55 -13.07 2.15
N ILE A 135 -11.04 -12.46 3.23
CA ILE A 135 -12.19 -12.95 3.97
C ILE A 135 -13.43 -12.25 3.43
N GLN A 136 -14.32 -12.98 2.75
CA GLN A 136 -15.62 -12.44 2.29
C GLN A 136 -16.53 -12.15 3.50
N PRO A 137 -16.65 -10.90 3.98
CA PRO A 137 -17.33 -10.65 5.25
C PRO A 137 -18.83 -10.92 5.11
N HIS A 138 -19.39 -10.57 3.96
CA HIS A 138 -20.78 -10.83 3.62
C HIS A 138 -21.11 -12.33 3.62
N PHE A 139 -20.26 -13.15 3.01
CA PHE A 139 -20.42 -14.62 3.05
C PHE A 139 -20.38 -15.12 4.49
N LEU A 140 -19.44 -14.65 5.30
CA LEU A 140 -19.31 -15.05 6.70
C LEU A 140 -20.55 -14.69 7.52
N PHE A 141 -21.03 -13.45 7.45
CA PHE A 141 -22.25 -13.02 8.16
C PHE A 141 -23.47 -13.84 7.74
N ASN A 142 -23.64 -14.08 6.43
CA ASN A 142 -24.78 -14.86 5.95
C ASN A 142 -24.69 -16.35 6.35
N THR A 143 -23.48 -16.91 6.39
CA THR A 143 -23.27 -18.28 6.84
C THR A 143 -23.57 -18.41 8.33
N LEU A 144 -23.12 -17.45 9.15
CA LEU A 144 -23.46 -17.41 10.59
C LEU A 144 -24.96 -17.27 10.83
N ASN A 145 -25.66 -16.42 10.06
CA ASN A 145 -27.11 -16.30 10.14
C ASN A 145 -27.83 -17.61 9.76
N SER A 146 -27.30 -18.34 8.77
CA SER A 146 -27.82 -19.65 8.37
C SER A 146 -27.64 -20.67 9.50
N ILE A 147 -26.45 -20.71 10.11
CA ILE A 147 -26.16 -21.56 11.28
C ILE A 147 -27.07 -21.21 12.46
N TYR A 148 -27.30 -19.92 12.74
CA TYR A 148 -28.23 -19.49 13.77
C TYR A 148 -29.66 -20.00 13.51
N ALA A 149 -30.13 -19.92 12.26
CA ALA A 149 -31.43 -20.45 11.88
C ALA A 149 -31.52 -21.98 12.00
N LEU A 150 -30.45 -22.72 11.68
CA LEU A 150 -30.36 -24.17 11.89
C LEU A 150 -30.42 -24.51 13.39
N ALA A 151 -29.67 -23.77 14.21
CA ALA A 151 -29.64 -23.95 15.66
C ALA A 151 -31.01 -23.70 16.31
N LEU A 152 -31.73 -22.65 15.90
CA LEU A 152 -33.10 -22.39 16.36
C LEU A 152 -34.06 -23.54 16.04
N ARG A 153 -33.85 -24.23 14.91
CA ARG A 153 -34.66 -25.37 14.46
C ARG A 153 -34.19 -26.71 15.02
N LYS A 154 -33.08 -26.74 15.77
CA LYS A 154 -32.42 -27.97 16.23
C LYS A 154 -32.09 -28.93 15.07
N ASP A 155 -31.67 -28.37 13.94
CA ASP A 155 -31.30 -29.16 12.77
C ASP A 155 -29.98 -29.92 13.03
N GLU A 156 -29.94 -31.21 12.73
CA GLU A 156 -28.77 -32.07 12.92
C GLU A 156 -27.55 -31.58 12.13
N LYS A 157 -27.77 -30.84 11.03
CA LYS A 157 -26.70 -30.26 10.20
C LYS A 157 -26.00 -29.06 10.84
N THR A 158 -26.49 -28.55 11.97
CA THR A 158 -25.93 -27.35 12.62
C THR A 158 -24.44 -27.54 12.95
N ALA A 159 -24.09 -28.66 13.59
CA ALA A 159 -22.71 -28.95 14.00
C ALA A 159 -21.78 -29.12 12.78
N ASP A 160 -22.23 -29.87 11.77
CA ASP A 160 -21.50 -30.07 10.51
C ASP A 160 -21.21 -28.73 9.81
N THR A 161 -22.21 -27.85 9.73
CA THR A 161 -22.07 -26.52 9.10
C THR A 161 -21.03 -25.66 9.84
N VAL A 162 -20.97 -25.73 11.18
CA VAL A 162 -19.96 -25.04 11.98
C VAL A 162 -18.55 -25.57 11.70
N VAL A 163 -18.38 -26.89 11.59
CA VAL A 163 -17.09 -27.51 11.25
C VAL A 163 -16.64 -27.07 9.87
N LYS A 164 -17.51 -27.13 8.86
CA LYS A 164 -17.21 -26.68 7.49
C LYS A 164 -16.81 -25.21 7.43
N LEU A 165 -17.48 -24.35 8.20
CA LEU A 165 -17.09 -22.94 8.31
C LEU A 165 -15.71 -22.77 8.97
N SER A 166 -15.41 -23.54 10.01
CA SER A 166 -14.10 -23.53 10.67
C SER A 166 -12.97 -23.95 9.71
N GLU A 167 -13.21 -25.00 8.92
CA GLU A 167 -12.25 -25.48 7.91
C GLU A 167 -12.07 -24.47 6.77
N PHE A 168 -13.16 -23.87 6.28
CA PHE A 168 -13.13 -22.79 5.30
C PHE A 168 -12.24 -21.62 5.78
N LEU A 169 -12.47 -21.12 7.01
CA LEU A 169 -11.68 -20.03 7.58
C LEU A 169 -10.23 -20.42 7.81
N ARG A 170 -9.97 -21.64 8.27
CA ARG A 170 -8.61 -22.15 8.49
C ARG A 170 -7.80 -22.15 7.19
N TYR A 171 -8.39 -22.60 6.09
CA TYR A 171 -7.76 -22.59 4.78
C TYR A 171 -7.39 -21.16 4.36
N VAL A 172 -8.36 -20.24 4.43
CA VAL A 172 -8.19 -18.82 4.07
C VAL A 172 -7.10 -18.12 4.89
N ILE A 173 -6.94 -18.48 6.17
CA ILE A 173 -5.97 -17.83 7.06
C ILE A 173 -4.56 -18.45 6.96
N ARG A 174 -4.45 -19.76 6.73
CA ARG A 174 -3.17 -20.48 6.84
C ARG A 174 -2.60 -20.93 5.50
N ASP A 175 -3.43 -21.54 4.66
CA ASP A 175 -2.95 -22.24 3.46
C ASP A 175 -2.74 -21.28 2.28
N THR A 176 -3.51 -20.18 2.22
CA THR A 176 -3.39 -19.10 1.21
C THR A 176 -2.09 -18.30 1.28
N GLN A 177 -1.37 -18.38 2.40
CA GLN A 177 -0.08 -17.72 2.59
C GLN A 177 1.06 -18.43 1.84
N ASN A 178 0.82 -19.66 1.37
CA ASN A 178 1.79 -20.42 0.58
C ASN A 178 1.65 -20.10 -0.91
N ASN A 179 2.73 -20.22 -1.67
CA ASN A 179 2.68 -20.07 -3.13
C ASN A 179 1.84 -21.18 -3.79
N GLU A 180 1.85 -22.39 -3.21
CA GLU A 180 1.14 -23.56 -3.70
C GLU A 180 0.59 -24.39 -2.53
N VAL A 181 -0.53 -25.08 -2.78
CA VAL A 181 -1.17 -26.01 -1.86
C VAL A 181 -1.45 -27.34 -2.55
N ALA A 182 -1.58 -28.42 -1.78
CA ALA A 182 -2.02 -29.70 -2.33
C ALA A 182 -3.42 -29.57 -2.96
N LEU A 183 -3.62 -30.12 -4.15
CA LEU A 183 -4.89 -30.00 -4.89
C LEU A 183 -6.06 -30.57 -4.08
N GLU A 184 -5.82 -31.62 -3.29
CA GLU A 184 -6.80 -32.21 -2.38
C GLU A 184 -7.33 -31.19 -1.36
N LYS A 185 -6.46 -30.31 -0.85
CA LYS A 185 -6.87 -29.24 0.08
C LYS A 185 -7.73 -28.19 -0.62
N GLU A 186 -7.36 -27.76 -1.82
CA GLU A 186 -8.18 -26.81 -2.61
C GLU A 186 -9.55 -27.43 -2.92
N ILE A 187 -9.62 -28.70 -3.32
CA ILE A 187 -10.90 -29.41 -3.56
C ILE A 187 -11.76 -29.48 -2.31
N THR A 188 -11.15 -29.81 -1.16
CA THR A 188 -11.85 -29.89 0.13
C THR A 188 -12.42 -28.51 0.49
N TYR A 189 -11.62 -27.46 0.30
CA TYR A 189 -12.04 -26.07 0.50
C TYR A 189 -13.22 -25.69 -0.41
N LEU A 190 -13.17 -26.03 -1.70
CA LEU A 190 -14.25 -25.78 -2.65
C LEU A 190 -15.53 -26.54 -2.27
N SER A 191 -15.41 -27.81 -1.88
CA SER A 191 -16.54 -28.63 -1.45
C SER A 191 -17.22 -28.04 -0.21
N ASN A 192 -16.42 -27.64 0.80
CA ASN A 192 -16.94 -27.00 2.00
C ASN A 192 -17.64 -25.69 1.69
N TYR A 193 -17.06 -24.85 0.82
CA TYR A 193 -17.70 -23.61 0.39
C TYR A 193 -19.05 -23.85 -0.30
N ILE A 194 -19.10 -24.79 -1.26
CA ILE A 194 -20.31 -25.14 -1.99
C ILE A 194 -21.39 -25.68 -1.05
N ASP A 195 -21.02 -26.51 -0.06
CA ASP A 195 -21.96 -27.02 0.94
C ASP A 195 -22.51 -25.90 1.84
N LEU A 196 -21.66 -24.96 2.25
CA LEU A 196 -22.10 -23.78 3.00
C LEU A 196 -23.08 -22.93 2.17
N GLN A 197 -22.81 -22.76 0.87
CA GLN A 197 -23.72 -22.06 -0.05
C GLN A 197 -25.04 -22.80 -0.24
N LYS A 198 -25.02 -24.13 -0.41
CA LYS A 198 -26.22 -24.98 -0.47
C LYS A 198 -27.06 -24.86 0.80
N SER A 199 -26.42 -24.87 1.97
CA SER A 199 -27.12 -24.71 3.26
C SER A 199 -27.80 -23.34 3.38
N ARG A 200 -27.12 -22.29 2.92
CA ARG A 200 -27.62 -20.91 2.89
C ARG A 200 -28.81 -20.74 1.94
N LEU A 201 -28.68 -21.25 0.71
CA LEU A 201 -29.63 -21.07 -0.38
C LEU A 201 -30.78 -22.10 -0.35
N ARG A 202 -30.64 -23.16 0.44
CA ARG A 202 -31.64 -24.23 0.56
C ARG A 202 -32.02 -24.76 -0.82
N ASN A 203 -33.29 -24.69 -1.19
CA ASN A 203 -33.83 -25.24 -2.43
C ASN A 203 -34.12 -24.15 -3.49
N THR A 204 -33.64 -22.91 -3.30
CA THR A 204 -33.89 -21.83 -4.28
C THR A 204 -32.94 -21.89 -5.47
N VAL A 205 -31.84 -22.63 -5.36
CA VAL A 205 -30.82 -22.77 -6.40
C VAL A 205 -30.45 -24.23 -6.55
N ASP A 206 -30.53 -24.75 -7.78
CA ASP A 206 -30.02 -26.07 -8.10
C ASP A 206 -28.50 -26.00 -8.32
N ILE A 207 -27.74 -26.69 -7.46
CA ILE A 207 -26.28 -26.62 -7.45
C ILE A 207 -25.72 -28.02 -7.69
N ASP A 208 -25.24 -28.21 -8.91
CA ASP A 208 -24.69 -29.47 -9.39
C ASP A 208 -23.16 -29.43 -9.39
N PHE A 209 -22.55 -30.05 -8.38
CA PHE A 209 -21.10 -30.11 -8.20
C PHE A 209 -20.60 -31.54 -8.34
N GLY A 210 -19.61 -31.75 -9.20
CA GLY A 210 -18.98 -33.05 -9.40
C GLY A 210 -17.48 -32.95 -9.59
N VAL A 211 -16.75 -33.85 -8.93
CA VAL A 211 -15.30 -34.04 -9.10
C VAL A 211 -15.07 -35.43 -9.69
N THR A 212 -14.23 -35.52 -10.72
CA THR A 212 -13.90 -36.77 -11.40
C THR A 212 -12.40 -36.85 -11.67
N GLY A 213 -11.84 -38.05 -11.61
CA GLY A 213 -10.41 -38.29 -11.73
C GLY A 213 -9.72 -38.54 -10.38
N GLU A 214 -8.44 -38.85 -10.42
CA GLU A 214 -7.62 -39.11 -9.23
C GLU A 214 -6.64 -37.97 -9.00
N VAL A 215 -6.53 -37.55 -7.74
CA VAL A 215 -5.52 -36.59 -7.33
C VAL A 215 -4.23 -37.34 -7.06
N SER A 216 -3.16 -36.97 -7.78
CA SER A 216 -1.85 -37.63 -7.67
C SER A 216 -0.78 -36.63 -7.23
N GLY A 217 -0.85 -36.16 -5.98
CA GLY A 217 0.18 -35.31 -5.37
C GLY A 217 0.37 -33.93 -6.03
N GLN A 218 -0.57 -33.52 -6.89
CA GLN A 218 -0.54 -32.25 -7.61
C GLN A 218 -0.66 -31.08 -6.64
N LYS A 219 -0.04 -29.97 -7.00
CA LYS A 219 -0.14 -28.72 -6.25
C LYS A 219 -0.69 -27.61 -7.13
N ILE A 220 -1.44 -26.71 -6.54
CA ILE A 220 -2.07 -25.60 -7.24
C ILE A 220 -1.93 -24.31 -6.44
N ALA A 221 -1.94 -23.18 -7.12
CA ALA A 221 -2.01 -21.87 -6.50
C ALA A 221 -3.33 -21.77 -5.70
N PRO A 222 -3.29 -21.41 -4.41
CA PRO A 222 -4.48 -21.37 -3.58
C PRO A 222 -5.51 -20.37 -4.12
N LEU A 223 -6.79 -20.72 -4.00
CA LEU A 223 -7.95 -19.92 -4.40
C LEU A 223 -8.06 -19.65 -5.91
N ILE A 224 -7.24 -20.24 -6.77
CA ILE A 224 -7.29 -19.94 -8.20
C ILE A 224 -8.59 -20.46 -8.83
N LEU A 225 -9.05 -21.64 -8.41
CA LEU A 225 -10.31 -22.24 -8.87
C LEU A 225 -11.50 -21.55 -8.18
N PHE A 226 -11.31 -21.19 -6.91
CA PHE A 226 -12.32 -20.53 -6.10
C PHE A 226 -12.86 -19.24 -6.72
N ILE A 227 -12.00 -18.41 -7.35
CA ILE A 227 -12.43 -17.13 -7.94
C ILE A 227 -13.57 -17.32 -8.96
N PHE A 228 -13.49 -18.36 -9.78
CA PHE A 228 -14.50 -18.62 -10.81
C PHE A 228 -15.79 -19.22 -10.22
N ILE A 229 -15.66 -20.07 -9.20
CA ILE A 229 -16.81 -20.64 -8.48
C ILE A 229 -17.54 -19.55 -7.70
N GLU A 230 -16.81 -18.69 -6.97
CA GLU A 230 -17.38 -17.53 -6.27
C GLU A 230 -18.15 -16.63 -7.24
N ASN A 231 -17.56 -16.33 -8.40
CA ASN A 231 -18.20 -15.48 -9.40
C ASN A 231 -19.56 -16.05 -9.86
N ALA A 232 -19.65 -17.37 -10.06
CA ALA A 232 -20.91 -18.03 -10.37
C ALA A 232 -21.95 -17.92 -9.25
N PHE A 233 -21.56 -17.97 -7.97
CA PHE A 233 -22.50 -17.74 -6.87
C PHE A 233 -22.92 -16.27 -6.72
N GLN A 234 -22.04 -15.32 -7.05
CA GLN A 234 -22.36 -13.90 -6.96
C GLN A 234 -23.33 -13.44 -8.06
N HIS A 235 -23.19 -13.99 -9.28
CA HIS A 235 -23.98 -13.55 -10.44
C HIS A 235 -25.05 -14.55 -10.88
N GLY A 236 -24.91 -15.82 -10.49
CA GLY A 236 -25.81 -16.91 -10.85
C GLY A 236 -26.87 -17.26 -9.82
N VAL A 237 -27.06 -16.40 -8.80
CA VAL A 237 -28.09 -16.60 -7.78
C VAL A 237 -28.99 -15.39 -7.72
N ASN A 238 -30.26 -15.58 -8.05
CA ASN A 238 -31.33 -14.61 -7.83
C ASN A 238 -32.34 -15.17 -6.81
N PRO A 239 -32.67 -14.43 -5.72
CA PRO A 239 -33.71 -14.85 -4.78
C PRO A 239 -35.11 -14.98 -5.40
N ASP A 240 -35.38 -14.26 -6.49
CA ASP A 240 -36.72 -14.13 -7.08
C ASP A 240 -36.95 -15.06 -8.29
N GLU A 241 -35.93 -15.80 -8.74
CA GLU A 241 -35.98 -16.67 -9.91
C GLU A 241 -35.27 -18.01 -9.68
N GLU A 242 -35.78 -19.09 -10.30
CA GLU A 242 -35.08 -20.37 -10.31
C GLU A 242 -33.71 -20.22 -10.97
N SER A 243 -32.67 -20.54 -10.20
CA SER A 243 -31.28 -20.38 -10.60
C SER A 243 -30.58 -21.74 -10.59
N ASN A 244 -29.70 -21.98 -11.55
CA ASN A 244 -28.89 -23.20 -11.61
C ASN A 244 -27.39 -22.87 -11.75
N ILE A 245 -26.57 -23.62 -11.04
CA ILE A 245 -25.11 -23.53 -11.11
C ILE A 245 -24.56 -24.94 -11.31
N THR A 246 -23.85 -25.17 -12.41
CA THR A 246 -23.15 -26.42 -12.69
C THR A 246 -21.64 -26.21 -12.54
N ILE A 247 -21.01 -27.03 -11.72
CA ILE A 247 -19.57 -27.03 -11.46
C ILE A 247 -19.04 -28.45 -11.71
N ARG A 248 -18.03 -28.57 -12.56
CA ARG A 248 -17.34 -29.83 -12.84
C ARG A 248 -15.84 -29.63 -12.74
N LEU A 249 -15.21 -30.47 -11.92
CA LEU A 249 -13.75 -30.56 -11.84
C LEU A 249 -13.31 -31.91 -12.40
N LYS A 250 -12.52 -31.88 -13.46
CA LYS A 250 -11.91 -33.07 -14.07
C LYS A 250 -10.41 -33.04 -13.81
N ILE A 251 -9.90 -34.11 -13.23
CA ILE A 251 -8.51 -34.21 -12.79
C ILE A 251 -7.87 -35.38 -13.54
N SER A 252 -6.67 -35.13 -14.03
CA SER A 252 -5.79 -36.12 -14.67
C SER A 252 -4.38 -35.89 -14.15
N GLU A 253 -3.45 -36.81 -14.39
CA GLU A 253 -2.07 -36.69 -13.88
C GLU A 253 -1.40 -35.35 -14.22
N GLU A 254 -1.64 -34.81 -15.42
CA GLU A 254 -0.98 -33.59 -15.91
C GLU A 254 -1.88 -32.35 -15.94
N THR A 255 -3.21 -32.51 -15.85
CA THR A 255 -4.15 -31.40 -16.06
C THR A 255 -5.30 -31.37 -15.06
N VAL A 256 -5.65 -30.16 -14.63
CA VAL A 256 -6.81 -29.84 -13.81
C VAL A 256 -7.73 -28.96 -14.64
N LYS A 257 -8.94 -29.46 -14.91
CA LYS A 257 -9.95 -28.77 -15.73
C LYS A 257 -11.16 -28.41 -14.90
N LEU A 258 -11.43 -27.11 -14.81
CA LEU A 258 -12.62 -26.55 -14.19
C LEU A 258 -13.60 -26.11 -15.27
N PHE A 259 -14.85 -26.55 -15.13
CA PHE A 259 -15.99 -26.05 -15.89
C PHE A 259 -17.01 -25.50 -14.91
N VAL A 260 -17.42 -24.25 -15.12
CA VAL A 260 -18.48 -23.58 -14.33
C VAL A 260 -19.48 -22.96 -15.29
N SER A 261 -20.76 -23.22 -15.08
CA SER A 261 -21.84 -22.63 -15.87
C SER A 261 -22.97 -22.17 -14.97
N ASN A 262 -23.48 -20.97 -15.22
CA ASN A 262 -24.65 -20.42 -14.53
C ASN A 262 -25.44 -19.49 -15.46
N ARG A 263 -26.73 -19.32 -15.16
CA ARG A 263 -27.50 -18.24 -15.79
C ARG A 263 -27.04 -16.89 -15.24
N ASN A 264 -26.70 -15.94 -16.09
CA ASN A 264 -26.42 -14.55 -15.76
C ASN A 264 -27.72 -13.79 -15.51
N VAL A 265 -28.24 -13.94 -14.29
CA VAL A 265 -29.49 -13.30 -13.82
C VAL A 265 -29.29 -11.84 -13.41
N ASN A 266 -28.06 -11.31 -13.43
CA ASN A 266 -27.72 -10.00 -12.88
C ASN A 266 -27.15 -9.03 -13.95
N LYS A 267 -27.93 -8.77 -15.01
CA LYS A 267 -27.57 -7.91 -16.15
C LYS A 267 -27.19 -6.45 -15.79
N SER A 268 -27.55 -5.94 -14.60
CA SER A 268 -27.36 -4.52 -14.25
C SER A 268 -26.01 -4.18 -13.58
N LEU A 269 -25.22 -5.18 -13.18
CA LEU A 269 -23.94 -5.00 -12.46
C LEU A 269 -22.68 -5.16 -13.34
N ALA A 270 -22.83 -5.17 -14.67
CA ALA A 270 -21.76 -5.36 -15.65
C ALA A 270 -20.61 -4.33 -15.55
N SER A 271 -20.79 -3.22 -14.82
CA SER A 271 -19.76 -2.20 -14.62
C SER A 271 -18.67 -2.57 -13.60
N GLY A 272 -18.85 -3.66 -12.83
CA GLY A 272 -17.91 -4.07 -11.77
C GLY A 272 -17.38 -5.52 -11.87
N SER A 273 -17.99 -6.37 -12.70
CA SER A 273 -17.66 -7.81 -12.81
C SER A 273 -16.30 -8.08 -13.46
N GLY A 274 -15.78 -7.15 -14.26
CA GLY A 274 -14.51 -7.29 -14.96
C GLY A 274 -13.29 -7.38 -14.04
N ILE A 275 -13.32 -6.71 -12.87
CA ILE A 275 -12.12 -6.55 -12.04
C ILE A 275 -11.66 -7.90 -11.45
N GLY A 276 -12.59 -8.72 -10.95
CA GLY A 276 -12.27 -10.02 -10.35
C GLY A 276 -11.68 -11.00 -11.37
N ILE A 277 -12.32 -11.11 -12.54
CA ILE A 277 -11.89 -11.99 -13.63
C ILE A 277 -10.61 -11.48 -14.32
N GLU A 278 -10.47 -10.17 -14.49
CA GLU A 278 -9.25 -9.58 -15.05
C GLU A 278 -8.06 -9.80 -14.11
N ASN A 279 -8.26 -9.65 -12.80
CA ASN A 279 -7.24 -9.98 -11.81
C ASN A 279 -6.92 -11.48 -11.80
N ALA A 280 -7.91 -12.36 -11.93
CA ALA A 280 -7.70 -13.80 -12.07
C ALA A 280 -6.85 -14.13 -13.32
N ARG A 281 -7.16 -13.51 -14.47
CA ARG A 281 -6.39 -13.67 -15.72
C ARG A 281 -4.94 -13.21 -15.56
N LYS A 282 -4.72 -12.03 -14.95
CA LYS A 282 -3.37 -11.54 -14.64
C LYS A 282 -2.62 -12.52 -13.72
N ARG A 283 -3.28 -13.04 -12.69
CA ARG A 283 -2.71 -14.01 -11.76
C ARG A 283 -2.36 -15.34 -12.45
N LEU A 284 -3.21 -15.85 -13.33
CA LEU A 284 -2.94 -17.05 -14.12
C LEU A 284 -1.72 -16.86 -15.04
N ASN A 285 -1.62 -15.72 -15.74
CA ASN A 285 -0.46 -15.41 -16.59
C ASN A 285 0.86 -15.35 -15.81
N LEU A 286 0.83 -14.91 -14.56
CA LEU A 286 2.01 -14.83 -13.70
C LEU A 286 2.43 -16.18 -13.12
N LEU A 287 1.46 -17.01 -12.71
CA LEU A 287 1.73 -18.27 -11.99
C LEU A 287 1.86 -19.48 -12.95
N TYR A 288 1.15 -19.45 -14.07
CA TYR A 288 1.09 -20.54 -15.05
C TYR A 288 1.37 -20.06 -16.47
N PRO A 289 2.49 -19.35 -16.74
CA PRO A 289 2.80 -18.89 -18.10
C PRO A 289 2.86 -20.09 -19.05
N ASP A 290 2.12 -20.03 -20.16
CA ASP A 290 1.98 -21.09 -21.17
C ASP A 290 1.52 -22.47 -20.63
N ARG A 291 1.06 -22.52 -19.37
CA ARG A 291 0.58 -23.73 -18.67
C ARG A 291 -0.90 -23.63 -18.28
N HIS A 292 -1.64 -22.70 -18.88
CA HIS A 292 -3.07 -22.58 -18.66
C HIS A 292 -3.80 -22.12 -19.91
N GLU A 293 -5.08 -22.46 -19.99
CA GLU A 293 -6.03 -21.95 -20.98
C GLU A 293 -7.30 -21.54 -20.24
N LEU A 294 -7.74 -20.29 -20.44
CA LEU A 294 -8.97 -19.75 -19.85
C LEU A 294 -9.88 -19.25 -20.97
N ARG A 295 -11.05 -19.88 -21.08
CA ARG A 295 -12.12 -19.49 -22.00
C ARG A 295 -13.35 -19.09 -21.19
N ILE A 296 -13.87 -17.90 -21.49
CA ILE A 296 -15.10 -17.38 -20.89
C ILE A 296 -16.06 -17.09 -22.03
N ILE A 297 -17.25 -17.65 -21.93
CA ILE A 297 -18.30 -17.58 -22.94
C ILE A 297 -19.52 -16.96 -22.27
N GLU A 298 -20.00 -15.85 -22.81
CA GLU A 298 -21.22 -15.18 -22.35
C GLU A 298 -22.17 -15.07 -23.54
N ILE A 299 -23.30 -15.78 -23.47
CA ILE A 299 -24.31 -15.83 -24.54
C ILE A 299 -25.67 -15.55 -23.90
N GLU A 300 -26.26 -14.41 -24.24
CA GLU A 300 -27.57 -13.94 -23.74
C GLU A 300 -27.68 -13.87 -22.22
N GLU A 301 -28.07 -14.98 -21.60
CA GLU A 301 -28.28 -15.15 -20.16
C GLU A 301 -27.46 -16.31 -19.62
N ASP A 302 -26.59 -16.94 -20.41
CA ASP A 302 -25.71 -18.01 -19.94
C ASP A 302 -24.27 -17.50 -19.86
N TYR A 303 -23.63 -17.83 -18.73
CA TYR A 303 -22.23 -17.53 -18.48
C TYR A 303 -21.49 -18.84 -18.19
N THR A 304 -20.46 -19.12 -18.98
CA THR A 304 -19.66 -20.34 -18.88
C THR A 304 -18.18 -20.00 -18.80
N VAL A 305 -17.50 -20.65 -17.85
CA VAL A 305 -16.05 -20.58 -17.66
C VAL A 305 -15.47 -21.98 -17.86
N GLU A 306 -14.49 -22.08 -18.75
CA GLU A 306 -13.66 -23.25 -18.96
C GLU A 306 -12.21 -22.87 -18.66
N LEU A 307 -11.62 -23.54 -17.68
CA LEU A 307 -10.23 -23.33 -17.27
C LEU A 307 -9.51 -24.67 -17.30
N SER A 308 -8.39 -24.73 -18.00
CA SER A 308 -7.44 -25.85 -17.96
C SER A 308 -6.13 -25.34 -17.40
N ILE A 309 -5.59 -26.01 -16.38
CA ILE A 309 -4.27 -25.71 -15.80
C ILE A 309 -3.43 -26.99 -15.86
N ASN A 310 -2.16 -26.85 -16.21
CA ASN A 310 -1.15 -27.89 -16.09
C ASN A 310 -0.28 -27.56 -14.86
N PRO A 311 -0.69 -27.98 -13.65
CA PRO A 311 -0.11 -27.55 -12.39
C PRO A 311 1.40 -27.81 -12.27
#